data_AF-A0A6I5RA78-F1
#
_entry.id   AF-A0A6I5RA78-F1
#
_cell.length_a   1.000
_cell.length_b   1.000
_cell.length_c   1.000
_cell.angle_alpha   90.00
_cell.angle_beta   90.00
_cell.angle_gamma   90.00
#
_symmetry.space_group_name_H-M   'P 1'
#
loop_
_entity.id
_entity.type
_entity.pdbx_description
1 polymer ?
#
loop_
_entity_poly.entity_id
_entity_poly.type
_entity_poly.pdbx_seq_one_letter_code
_entity_poly.pdbx_strand_id
1 'polypeptide(L)' 'MSNPGLNVDSAFASCLLSLLDGPQTVMSLQARWLDVCFPDLLKLAPTTREKAFETVRSFLLDLEQAGYAMLEIPAS' A
#
# COMPACT_ATOMS: atom_id res chain seq x y z
N MET A 1 26.06 -6.58 4.95
CA MET A 1 24.90 -6.10 4.16
C MET A 1 23.74 -6.00 5.13
N SER A 2 23.43 -4.79 5.59
CA SER A 2 22.32 -4.56 6.52
C SER A 2 21.03 -4.69 5.72
N ASN A 3 20.19 -5.68 6.03
CA ASN A 3 18.81 -5.69 5.54
C ASN A 3 18.09 -4.55 6.27
N PRO A 4 17.72 -3.43 5.61
CA PRO A 4 16.97 -2.38 6.25
C PRO A 4 15.57 -2.95 6.47
N GLY A 5 15.34 -3.56 7.65
CA GLY A 5 14.10 -4.26 7.93
C GLY A 5 12.90 -3.39 7.59
N LEU A 6 12.12 -3.84 6.60
CA LEU A 6 10.91 -3.15 6.17
C LEU A 6 9.87 -3.30 7.29
N ASN A 7 9.53 -2.22 7.97
CA ASN A 7 8.49 -2.25 8.99
C ASN A 7 7.12 -2.12 8.29
N VAL A 8 6.49 -3.26 8.00
CA VAL A 8 5.18 -3.29 7.35
C VAL A 8 4.10 -3.29 8.42
N ASP A 9 3.19 -2.33 8.32
CA ASP A 9 1.99 -2.31 9.16
C ASP A 9 1.17 -3.59 8.97
N SER A 10 0.65 -4.17 10.06
CA SER A 10 -0.05 -5.45 10.03
C SER A 10 -1.32 -5.46 9.17
N ALA A 11 -2.01 -4.33 9.03
CA ALA A 11 -3.15 -4.19 8.13
C ALA A 11 -2.70 -4.16 6.66
N PHE A 12 -1.57 -3.50 6.38
CA PHE A 12 -0.92 -3.54 5.07
C PHE A 12 -0.48 -4.95 4.70
N ALA A 13 0.20 -5.65 5.61
CA ALA A 13 0.71 -7.00 5.37
C ALA A 13 -0.40 -8.03 5.14
N SER A 14 -1.48 -7.94 5.91
CA SER A 14 -2.59 -8.90 5.80
C SER A 14 -3.47 -8.67 4.56
N CYS A 15 -3.67 -7.41 4.16
CA CYS A 15 -4.60 -7.08 3.09
C CYS A 15 -3.94 -6.87 1.72
N LEU A 16 -2.90 -6.02 1.64
CA LEU A 16 -2.38 -5.56 0.36
C LEU A 16 -1.28 -6.48 -0.19
N LEU A 17 -0.41 -7.04 0.67
CA LEU A 17 0.61 -7.99 0.21
C LEU A 17 -0.01 -9.22 -0.46
N SER A 18 -1.11 -9.74 0.10
CA SER A 18 -1.85 -10.88 -0.47
C SER A 18 -2.37 -10.63 -1.89
N LEU A 19 -2.52 -9.37 -2.30
CA LEU A 19 -2.99 -8.99 -3.64
C LEU A 19 -1.86 -8.84 -4.66
N LEU A 20 -0.59 -8.82 -4.21
CA LEU A 20 0.58 -8.67 -5.07
C LEU A 20 1.08 -10.01 -5.64
N ASP A 21 0.28 -11.07 -5.55
CA ASP A 21 0.57 -12.37 -6.19
C ASP A 21 0.53 -12.30 -7.73
N GLY A 22 0.06 -11.18 -8.28
CA GLY A 22 0.13 -10.85 -9.71
C GLY A 22 0.08 -9.34 -9.96
N PRO A 23 0.13 -8.90 -11.24
CA PRO A 23 0.05 -7.49 -11.60
C PRO A 23 -1.23 -6.83 -11.09
N GLN A 24 -1.09 -5.68 -10.45
CA GLN A 24 -2.20 -4.91 -9.90
C GLN A 24 -2.06 -3.43 -10.24
N THR A 25 -3.20 -2.76 -10.37
CA THR A 25 -3.21 -1.30 -10.50
C THR A 25 -3.15 -0.65 -9.12
N VAL A 26 -2.53 0.52 -9.01
CA VAL A 26 -2.53 1.29 -7.76
C VAL A 26 -3.97 1.62 -7.31
N MET A 27 -4.90 1.78 -8.27
CA MET A 27 -6.32 2.06 -7.99
C MET A 27 -7.04 0.87 -7.33
N SER A 28 -6.77 -0.37 -7.78
CA SER A 28 -7.37 -1.57 -7.15
C SER A 28 -6.87 -1.76 -5.72
N LEU A 29 -5.57 -1.53 -5.50
CA LEU A 29 -4.96 -1.57 -4.17
C LEU A 29 -5.51 -0.47 -3.25
N GLN A 30 -5.68 0.75 -3.76
CA GLN A 30 -6.30 1.86 -3.02
C GLN A 30 -7.75 1.57 -2.63
N ALA A 31 -8.57 1.09 -3.56
CA ALA A 31 -9.96 0.74 -3.28
C ALA A 31 -10.04 -0.31 -2.18
N ARG A 32 -9.19 -1.35 -2.28
CA ARG A 32 -9.11 -2.36 -1.24
C ARG A 32 -8.66 -1.79 0.10
N TRP A 33 -7.66 -0.91 0.11
CA TRP A 33 -7.20 -0.25 1.32
C TRP A 33 -8.34 0.52 2.00
N LEU A 34 -9.18 1.24 1.24
CA LEU A 34 -10.36 1.92 1.78
C LEU A 34 -11.38 0.96 2.40
N ASP A 35 -11.55 -0.24 1.83
CA ASP A 35 -12.49 -1.25 2.34
C ASP A 35 -12.03 -1.85 3.69
N VAL A 36 -10.71 -2.00 3.89
CA VAL A 36 -10.15 -2.69 5.07
C VAL A 36 -9.60 -1.76 6.13
N CYS A 37 -9.19 -0.56 5.73
CA CYS A 37 -8.64 0.41 6.66
C CYS A 37 -9.81 0.94 7.47
N PHE A 38 -9.97 0.40 8.68
CA PHE A 38 -10.90 0.94 9.64
C PHE A 38 -10.63 2.46 9.78
N PRO A 39 -11.67 3.30 9.74
CA PRO A 39 -11.50 4.73 9.94
C PRO A 39 -10.73 4.93 11.23
N ASP A 40 -9.64 5.69 11.12
CA ASP A 40 -8.70 6.04 12.18
C ASP A 40 -9.46 6.19 13.51
N LEU A 41 -9.32 5.20 14.40
CA LEU A 41 -10.13 5.07 15.62
C LEU A 41 -10.03 6.29 16.53
N LEU A 42 -9.02 7.15 16.28
CA LEU A 42 -8.78 8.40 16.99
C LEU A 42 -9.31 9.65 16.26
N LYS A 43 -9.70 9.58 14.98
CA LYS A 43 -10.17 10.73 14.20
C LYS A 43 -11.64 10.68 13.78
N LEU A 44 -12.34 9.56 13.95
CA LEU A 44 -13.78 9.40 13.64
C LEU A 44 -14.19 9.81 12.21
N ALA A 45 -13.21 10.02 11.33
CA ALA A 45 -13.41 10.48 9.96
C ALA A 45 -12.94 9.38 9.01
N PRO A 46 -13.71 9.05 7.96
CA PRO A 46 -13.28 8.09 6.96
C PRO A 46 -11.98 8.55 6.30
N THR A 47 -11.07 7.60 6.06
CA THR A 47 -9.86 7.85 5.26
C THR A 47 -10.28 8.36 3.88
N THR A 48 -9.79 9.52 3.47
CA THR A 48 -10.12 10.05 2.14
C THR A 48 -9.44 9.22 1.05
N ARG A 49 -9.99 9.28 -0.17
CA ARG A 49 -9.42 8.60 -1.32
C ARG A 49 -7.97 9.03 -1.57
N GLU A 50 -7.69 10.32 -1.49
CA GLU A 50 -6.36 10.89 -1.67
C GLU A 50 -5.39 10.35 -0.61
N LYS A 51 -5.83 10.31 0.65
CA LYS A 51 -4.98 9.78 1.73
C LYS A 51 -4.71 8.29 1.56
N ALA A 52 -5.71 7.52 1.15
CA ALA A 52 -5.55 6.11 0.82
C ALA A 52 -4.54 5.91 -0.33
N PHE A 53 -4.63 6.71 -1.39
CA PHE A 53 -3.69 6.66 -2.51
C PHE A 53 -2.25 6.92 -2.04
N GLU A 54 -2.03 8.02 -1.33
CA GLU A 54 -0.68 8.37 -0.86
C GLU A 54 -0.10 7.30 0.08
N THR A 55 -0.94 6.69 0.91
CA THR A 55 -0.48 5.62 1.82
C THR A 55 -0.09 4.37 1.04
N VAL A 56 -0.92 3.92 0.09
CA VAL A 56 -0.61 2.78 -0.78
C VAL A 56 0.61 3.07 -1.65
N ARG A 57 0.73 4.28 -2.20
CA ARG A 57 1.87 4.70 -3.02
C ARG A 57 3.18 4.68 -2.25
N SER A 58 3.20 5.26 -1.04
CA SER A 58 4.40 5.25 -0.19
C SER A 58 4.84 3.81 0.10
N PHE A 59 3.90 2.95 0.48
CA PHE A 59 4.18 1.55 0.77
C PHE A 59 4.74 0.79 -0.44
N LEU A 60 4.18 1.01 -1.63
CA LEU A 60 4.65 0.39 -2.87
C LEU A 60 6.07 0.86 -3.23
N LEU A 61 6.40 2.13 -3.00
CA LEU A 61 7.76 2.66 -3.22
C LEU A 61 8.76 2.03 -2.23
N ASP A 62 8.37 1.85 -0.96
CA ASP A 62 9.21 1.20 0.03
C ASP A 62 9.47 -0.28 -0.35
N LEU A 63 8.44 -0.97 -0.86
CA LEU A 63 8.58 -2.33 -1.39
C LEU A 63 9.50 -2.40 -2.62
N GLU A 64 9.36 -1.47 -3.56
CA GLU A 64 10.22 -1.39 -4.73
C GLU A 64 11.67 -1.13 -4.35
N GLN A 65 11.92 -0.16 -3.46
CA GLN A 65 13.27 0.14 -2.97
C GLN A 65 13.90 -1.06 -2.25
N ALA A 66 13.09 -1.87 -1.57
CA ALA A 66 13.53 -3.09 -0.91
C ALA A 66 13.59 -4.32 -1.85
N GLY A 67 13.19 -4.18 -3.12
CA GLY A 67 13.23 -5.24 -4.12
C GLY A 67 12.11 -6.29 -4.03
N TYR A 68 11.01 -5.97 -3.32
CA TYR A 68 9.85 -6.86 -3.16
C TYR A 68 8.75 -6.63 -4.20
N ALA A 69 8.75 -5.50 -4.89
CA ALA A 69 7.79 -5.17 -5.94
C ALA A 69 8.49 -4.45 -7.10
N MET A 70 7.87 -4.47 -8.28
CA MET A 70 8.27 -3.67 -9.43
C MET A 70 7.11 -2.76 -9.81
N LEU A 71 7.32 -1.44 -9.83
CA LEU A 71 6.29 -0.49 -10.19
C LEU A 71 6.42 -0.11 -11.66
N GLU A 72 5.40 -0.44 -12.44
CA GLU A 72 5.30 0.03 -13.81
C GLU A 72 4.72 1.44 -13.82
N ILE A 73 5.54 2.40 -14.25
CA ILE A 73 5.07 3.75 -14.56
C ILE A 73 4.64 3.72 -16.03
N PRO A 74 3.38 4.04 -16.36
CA PRO A 74 2.93 4.10 -17.75
C PRO A 74 3.85 5.01 -18.56
N ALA A 75 4.27 4.56 -19.73
CA ALA A 75 5.02 5.40 -20.66
C ALA A 75 4.13 6.58 -21.08
N SER A 76 4.62 7.80 -20.85
CA SER A 76 3.99 9.06 -21.27
C SER A 76 3.87 9.17 -22.79
#